data_AF-A0A0P1A6F9-F1
#
_entry.id   AF-A0A0P1A6F9-F1
#
_cell.length_a   1.000
_cell.length_b   1.000
_cell.length_c   1.000
_cell.angle_alpha   90.00
_cell.angle_beta   90.00
_cell.angle_gamma   90.00
#
_symmetry.space_group_name_H-M   'P 1'
#
loop_
_entity.id
_entity.type
_entity.pdbx_description
1 polymer ?
#
loop_
_entity_poly.entity_id
_entity_poly.type
_entity_poly.pdbx_seq_one_letter_code
_entity_poly.pdbx_strand_id
1 'polypeptide(L)'
;MEGDYRIDAIIALQRSRKTSKATSAVHKKRIKKFCNVVSPLDPADARSGVHSSEFRGLYNLAMLAGVLYVFTTLLTNLLMRNQPADLKLLTSVFYSTHLLEVLATFVCQGLYAYTALIPVYMAGTKRFSNRLTINIVHHILQSLLFFFTIVFIVWRDWNLIHAVSAFIEGLVLLMKMHSYIRTMLEISRAQNKIPSLDVKDFTMYLLIPSLVYEPNFPRTDRIRWEYIAEKVFALIMGISMLYIIITTQVMPRLEDSGTLR
;
A
#
# COMPACT_ATOMS: atom_id res chain seq x y z
N MET A 1 -23.27 67.89 6.26
CA MET A 1 -23.68 66.49 6.48
C MET A 1 -23.08 65.51 5.46
N GLU A 2 -22.23 65.93 4.52
CA GLU A 2 -21.66 65.05 3.46
C GLU A 2 -20.43 64.22 3.89
N GLY A 3 -19.76 64.60 4.99
CA GLY A 3 -18.48 64.02 5.41
C GLY A 3 -18.60 62.66 6.09
N ASP A 4 -19.65 62.45 6.89
CA ASP A 4 -19.86 61.22 7.67
C ASP A 4 -20.13 60.01 6.77
N TYR A 5 -20.97 60.19 5.75
CA TYR A 5 -21.32 59.10 4.82
C TYR A 5 -20.11 58.53 4.05
N ARG A 6 -19.07 59.35 3.81
CA ARG A 6 -17.85 58.91 3.13
C ARG A 6 -16.95 58.09 4.05
N ILE A 7 -16.90 58.43 5.33
CA ILE A 7 -16.08 57.69 6.33
C ILE A 7 -16.70 56.33 6.59
N ASP A 8 -18.03 56.26 6.74
CA ASP A 8 -18.75 55.00 6.93
C ASP A 8 -18.62 54.05 5.73
N ALA A 9 -18.64 54.59 4.51
CA ALA A 9 -18.42 53.81 3.30
C ALA A 9 -17.00 53.22 3.22
N ILE A 10 -15.98 53.98 3.64
CA ILE A 10 -14.59 53.52 3.68
C ILE A 10 -14.40 52.45 4.76
N ILE A 11 -14.99 52.63 5.94
CA ILE A 11 -14.96 51.65 7.03
C ILE A 11 -15.68 50.36 6.62
N ALA A 12 -16.82 50.46 5.93
CA ALA A 12 -17.56 49.31 5.39
C ALA A 12 -16.75 48.56 4.32
N LEU A 13 -16.08 49.27 3.41
CA LEU A 13 -15.20 48.68 2.40
C LEU A 13 -13.95 48.02 3.01
N GLN A 14 -13.37 48.63 4.05
CA GLN A 14 -12.25 48.04 4.79
C GLN A 14 -12.67 46.81 5.59
N ARG A 15 -13.87 46.80 6.20
CA ARG A 15 -14.47 45.63 6.85
C ARG A 15 -14.73 44.52 5.84
N SER A 16 -15.31 44.84 4.69
CA SER A 16 -15.56 43.89 3.59
C SER A 16 -14.26 43.30 3.02
N ARG A 17 -13.21 44.12 2.86
CA ARG A 17 -11.87 43.61 2.48
C ARG A 17 -11.22 42.76 3.56
N LYS A 18 -11.40 43.07 4.85
CA LYS A 18 -10.91 42.24 5.97
C LYS A 18 -11.67 40.93 6.08
N THR A 19 -12.99 40.92 5.93
CA THR A 19 -13.80 39.70 5.94
C THR A 19 -13.54 38.85 4.70
N SER A 20 -13.34 39.45 3.52
CA SER A 20 -12.95 38.75 2.30
C SER A 20 -11.53 38.17 2.38
N LYS A 21 -10.56 38.88 2.97
CA LYS A 21 -9.22 38.33 3.27
C LYS A 21 -9.27 37.25 4.35
N ALA A 22 -10.13 37.36 5.34
CA ALA A 22 -10.31 36.35 6.39
C ALA A 22 -11.01 35.09 5.85
N THR A 23 -12.02 35.21 4.98
CA THR A 23 -12.69 34.07 4.35
C THR A 23 -11.83 33.40 3.27
N SER A 24 -10.95 34.15 2.59
CA SER A 24 -9.95 33.56 1.67
C SER A 24 -8.74 32.97 2.40
N ALA A 25 -8.34 33.49 3.56
CA ALA A 25 -7.26 32.91 4.38
C ALA A 25 -7.70 31.67 5.20
N VAL A 26 -9.00 31.51 5.47
CA VAL A 26 -9.56 30.35 6.21
C VAL A 26 -9.99 29.20 5.29
N HIS A 27 -9.69 29.29 3.99
CA HIS A 27 -9.56 28.09 3.16
C HIS A 27 -8.27 27.37 3.58
N LYS A 28 -8.33 26.73 4.76
CA LYS A 28 -7.27 25.98 5.42
C LYS A 28 -6.70 25.01 4.39
N LYS A 29 -5.62 25.42 3.73
CA LYS A 29 -5.01 24.71 2.61
C LYS A 29 -4.72 23.31 3.13
N ARG A 30 -5.52 22.32 2.71
CA ARG A 30 -5.44 20.95 3.22
C ARG A 30 -3.97 20.55 3.18
N ILE A 31 -3.40 20.26 4.35
CA ILE A 31 -2.00 19.86 4.45
C ILE A 31 -1.87 18.62 3.55
N LYS A 32 -1.03 18.71 2.52
CA LYS A 32 -0.77 17.59 1.64
C LYS A 32 -0.17 16.49 2.50
N LYS A 33 -0.87 15.36 2.62
CA LYS A 33 -0.41 14.21 3.41
C LYS A 33 0.84 13.57 2.77
N PHE A 34 0.97 13.68 1.45
CA PHE A 34 2.07 13.13 0.68
C PHE A 34 2.94 14.22 0.08
N CYS A 35 4.25 14.03 0.24
CA CYS A 35 5.30 14.83 -0.35
C CYS A 35 6.26 13.91 -1.11
N ASN A 36 6.97 14.46 -2.09
CA ASN A 36 8.04 13.73 -2.79
C ASN A 36 9.22 13.55 -1.84
N VAL A 37 9.25 12.40 -1.16
CA VAL A 37 10.32 11.99 -0.25
C VAL A 37 10.96 10.72 -0.81
N VAL A 38 12.28 10.67 -0.73
CA VAL A 38 13.08 9.52 -1.18
C VAL A 38 13.17 8.51 -0.03
N SER A 39 13.17 7.22 -0.33
CA SER A 39 13.39 6.20 0.70
C SER A 39 14.77 6.41 1.34
N PRO A 40 14.87 6.43 2.68
CA PRO A 40 16.16 6.61 3.36
C PRO A 40 17.19 5.52 3.02
N LEU A 41 16.72 4.31 2.69
CA LEU A 41 17.54 3.14 2.37
C LEU A 41 17.73 2.92 0.86
N ASP A 42 17.58 3.96 0.04
CA ASP A 42 17.75 3.86 -1.41
C ASP A 42 19.18 4.24 -1.87
N PRO A 43 20.09 3.28 -2.13
CA PRO A 43 21.45 3.60 -2.55
C PRO A 43 21.54 4.27 -3.92
N ALA A 44 20.50 4.18 -4.76
CA ALA A 44 20.49 4.70 -6.12
C ALA A 44 20.16 6.20 -6.22
N ASP A 45 19.65 6.81 -5.14
CA ASP A 45 19.39 8.25 -5.08
C ASP A 45 20.38 8.91 -4.12
N ALA A 46 21.11 9.92 -4.60
CA ALA A 46 22.12 10.64 -3.83
C ALA A 46 21.55 11.38 -2.60
N ARG A 47 20.24 11.66 -2.59
CA ARG A 47 19.54 12.32 -1.48
C ARG A 47 19.13 11.35 -0.37
N SER A 48 19.34 10.04 -0.55
CA SER A 48 18.98 9.07 0.47
C SER A 48 19.92 9.13 1.66
N GLY A 49 19.41 8.76 2.83
CA GLY A 49 20.18 8.71 4.07
C GLY A 49 21.38 7.77 3.97
N VAL A 50 21.24 6.62 3.32
CA VAL A 50 22.33 5.65 3.10
C VAL A 50 23.43 6.21 2.22
N HIS A 51 23.10 6.99 1.19
CA HIS A 51 24.12 7.57 0.31
C HIS A 51 24.92 8.66 1.03
N SER A 52 24.27 9.46 1.88
CA SER A 52 24.92 10.51 2.68
C SER A 52 25.57 10.02 3.98
N SER A 53 25.32 8.78 4.39
CA SER A 53 25.79 8.23 5.67
C SER A 53 27.26 7.83 5.61
N GLU A 54 27.99 8.08 6.71
CA GLU A 54 29.35 7.58 6.93
C GLU A 54 29.41 6.04 6.89
N PHE A 55 28.31 5.35 7.21
CA PHE A 55 28.21 3.89 7.23
C PHE A 55 27.84 3.27 5.88
N ARG A 56 27.91 4.02 4.77
CA ARG A 56 27.65 3.48 3.42
C ARG A 56 28.50 2.24 3.10
N GLY A 57 29.74 2.20 3.59
CA GLY A 57 30.62 1.04 3.44
C GLY A 57 30.06 -0.24 4.05
N LEU A 58 29.42 -0.15 5.23
CA LEU A 58 28.78 -1.29 5.89
C LEU A 58 27.58 -1.82 5.09
N TYR A 59 26.76 -0.90 4.55
CA TYR A 59 25.66 -1.27 3.66
C TYR A 59 26.16 -2.01 2.42
N ASN A 60 27.17 -1.46 1.73
CA ASN A 60 27.74 -2.09 0.55
C ASN A 60 28.36 -3.45 0.86
N LEU A 61 29.08 -3.56 2.00
CA LEU A 61 29.65 -4.83 2.46
C LEU A 61 28.58 -5.88 2.71
N ALA A 62 27.48 -5.51 3.38
CA ALA A 62 26.37 -6.43 3.65
C ALA A 62 25.71 -6.92 2.35
N MET A 63 25.49 -6.02 1.38
CA MET A 63 24.95 -6.38 0.08
C MET A 63 25.89 -7.31 -0.69
N LEU A 64 27.20 -7.00 -0.73
CA LEU A 64 28.20 -7.84 -1.38
C LEU A 64 28.31 -9.20 -0.70
N ALA A 65 28.31 -9.25 0.63
CA ALA A 65 28.32 -10.51 1.39
C ALA A 65 27.09 -11.37 1.08
N GLY A 66 25.90 -10.76 0.99
CA GLY A 66 24.67 -11.46 0.60
C GLY A 66 24.76 -12.03 -0.82
N VAL A 67 25.24 -11.25 -1.78
CA VAL A 67 25.44 -11.69 -3.17
C VAL A 67 26.46 -12.83 -3.24
N LEU A 68 27.60 -12.68 -2.57
CA LEU A 68 28.64 -13.70 -2.51
C LEU A 68 28.12 -14.98 -1.87
N TYR A 69 27.37 -14.89 -0.76
CA TYR A 69 26.78 -16.05 -0.10
C TYR A 69 25.83 -16.85 -1.02
N VAL A 70 24.93 -16.16 -1.73
CA VAL A 70 24.05 -16.80 -2.70
C VAL A 70 24.86 -17.45 -3.81
N PHE A 71 25.83 -16.71 -4.39
CA PHE A 71 26.64 -17.20 -5.50
C PHE A 71 27.50 -18.41 -5.12
N THR A 72 28.22 -18.35 -3.99
CA THR A 72 29.08 -19.45 -3.53
C THR A 72 28.26 -20.69 -3.19
N THR A 73 27.06 -20.52 -2.61
CA THR A 73 26.18 -21.66 -2.32
C THR A 73 25.66 -22.30 -3.60
N LEU A 74 25.21 -21.52 -4.56
CA LEU A 74 24.77 -22.03 -5.88
C LEU A 74 25.91 -22.76 -6.59
N LEU A 75 27.12 -22.18 -6.61
CA LEU A 75 28.29 -22.79 -7.22
C LEU A 75 28.69 -24.09 -6.51
N THR A 76 28.71 -24.10 -5.18
CA THR A 76 29.04 -25.30 -4.39
C THR A 76 28.03 -26.41 -4.65
N ASN A 77 26.74 -26.09 -4.68
CA ASN A 77 25.70 -27.06 -5.00
C ASN A 77 25.84 -27.60 -6.43
N LEU A 78 26.16 -26.73 -7.41
CA LEU A 78 26.38 -27.15 -8.79
C LEU A 78 27.59 -28.10 -8.92
N LEU A 79 28.70 -27.77 -8.25
CA LEU A 79 29.93 -28.58 -8.31
C LEU A 79 29.81 -29.91 -7.54
N MET A 80 29.11 -29.93 -6.41
CA MET A 80 29.05 -31.11 -5.52
C MET A 80 27.85 -32.02 -5.81
N ARG A 81 26.70 -31.45 -6.20
CA ARG A 81 25.43 -32.19 -6.38
C ARG A 81 24.94 -32.21 -7.83
N ASN A 82 25.63 -31.58 -8.78
CA ASN A 82 25.19 -31.36 -10.16
C ASN A 82 23.80 -30.69 -10.28
N GLN A 83 23.33 -30.05 -9.20
CA GLN A 83 22.05 -29.36 -9.13
C GLN A 83 22.23 -28.03 -8.39
N PRO A 84 21.76 -26.90 -8.92
CA PRO A 84 22.04 -25.58 -8.35
C PRO A 84 21.34 -25.33 -7.00
N ALA A 85 20.12 -25.85 -6.82
CA ALA A 85 19.34 -25.72 -5.59
C ALA A 85 18.35 -26.89 -5.46
N ASP A 86 18.09 -27.33 -4.23
CA ASP A 86 16.94 -28.21 -3.97
C ASP A 86 15.68 -27.37 -4.12
N LEU A 87 14.87 -27.62 -5.15
CA LEU A 87 13.65 -26.86 -5.44
C LEU A 87 12.39 -27.47 -4.82
N LYS A 88 12.49 -28.58 -4.08
CA LYS A 88 11.33 -29.30 -3.54
C LYS A 88 10.39 -28.43 -2.73
N LEU A 89 10.93 -27.57 -1.86
CA LEU A 89 10.13 -26.65 -1.06
C LEU A 89 9.40 -25.66 -1.96
N LEU A 90 10.11 -25.07 -2.94
CA LEU A 90 9.54 -24.10 -3.86
C LEU A 90 8.45 -24.73 -4.75
N THR A 91 8.69 -25.92 -5.30
CA THR A 91 7.68 -26.63 -6.10
C THR A 91 6.50 -27.06 -5.25
N SER A 92 6.71 -27.49 -4.00
CA SER A 92 5.61 -27.87 -3.09
C SER A 92 4.70 -26.67 -2.77
N VAL A 93 5.28 -25.49 -2.58
CA VAL A 93 4.52 -24.27 -2.25
C VAL A 93 3.86 -23.65 -3.48
N PHE A 94 4.58 -23.54 -4.61
CA PHE A 94 4.15 -22.74 -5.76
C PHE A 94 3.63 -23.57 -6.94
N TYR A 95 4.01 -24.85 -7.07
CA TYR A 95 3.51 -25.74 -8.13
C TYR A 95 2.38 -26.62 -7.57
N SER A 96 1.36 -25.99 -6.99
CA SER A 96 0.19 -26.65 -6.43
C SER A 96 -1.08 -25.93 -6.88
N THR A 97 -2.20 -26.65 -6.94
CA THR A 97 -3.53 -26.09 -7.22
C THR A 97 -3.90 -24.99 -6.23
N HIS A 98 -3.36 -25.04 -5.01
CA HIS A 98 -3.54 -24.01 -3.99
C HIS A 98 -3.05 -22.63 -4.41
N LEU A 99 -1.98 -22.53 -5.20
CA LEU A 99 -1.51 -21.21 -5.67
C LEU A 99 -2.56 -20.54 -6.55
N LEU A 100 -3.17 -21.30 -7.47
CA LEU A 100 -4.21 -20.77 -8.37
C LEU A 100 -5.42 -20.29 -7.57
N GLU A 101 -5.83 -21.05 -6.55
CA GLU A 101 -6.96 -20.69 -5.70
C GLU A 101 -6.70 -19.41 -4.92
N VAL A 102 -5.50 -19.24 -4.36
CA VAL A 102 -5.12 -18.02 -3.62
C VAL A 102 -5.12 -16.82 -4.55
N LEU A 103 -4.59 -16.96 -5.77
CA LEU A 103 -4.64 -15.90 -6.78
C LEU A 103 -6.09 -15.56 -7.16
N ALA A 104 -6.95 -16.56 -7.31
CA ALA A 104 -8.38 -16.34 -7.54
C ALA A 104 -9.03 -15.62 -6.35
N THR A 105 -8.65 -15.95 -5.12
CA THR A 105 -9.10 -15.24 -3.91
C THR A 105 -8.65 -13.78 -3.91
N PHE A 106 -7.40 -13.47 -4.31
CA PHE A 106 -6.94 -12.08 -4.43
C PHE A 106 -7.77 -11.31 -5.43
N VAL A 107 -8.08 -11.91 -6.59
CA VAL A 107 -8.96 -11.30 -7.59
C VAL A 107 -10.35 -11.06 -7.01
N CYS A 108 -10.94 -12.04 -6.32
CA CYS A 108 -12.24 -11.90 -5.67
C CYS A 108 -12.25 -10.81 -4.58
N GLN A 109 -11.22 -10.74 -3.73
CA GLN A 109 -11.08 -9.70 -2.72
C GLN A 109 -10.89 -8.32 -3.36
N GLY A 110 -10.07 -8.21 -4.41
CA GLY A 110 -9.86 -6.99 -5.17
C GLY A 110 -11.14 -6.50 -5.85
N LEU A 111 -11.91 -7.41 -6.46
CA LEU A 111 -13.24 -7.11 -7.03
C LEU A 111 -14.22 -6.68 -5.94
N TYR A 112 -14.24 -7.35 -4.79
CA TYR A 112 -15.07 -6.97 -3.65
C TYR A 112 -14.72 -5.57 -3.14
N ALA A 113 -13.44 -5.16 -3.18
CA ALA A 113 -13.03 -3.83 -2.72
C ALA A 113 -13.73 -2.69 -3.49
N TYR A 114 -14.19 -2.91 -4.74
CA TYR A 114 -14.99 -1.93 -5.49
C TYR A 114 -16.36 -1.65 -4.87
N THR A 115 -16.86 -2.50 -3.97
CA THR A 115 -18.06 -2.19 -3.18
C THR A 115 -17.89 -0.92 -2.35
N ALA A 116 -16.65 -0.45 -2.13
CA ALA A 116 -16.38 0.83 -1.50
C ALA A 116 -16.94 2.05 -2.26
N LEU A 117 -17.26 1.90 -3.55
CA LEU A 117 -17.92 2.94 -4.34
C LEU A 117 -19.39 3.12 -3.93
N ILE A 118 -20.03 2.12 -3.33
CA ILE A 118 -21.45 2.16 -2.96
C ILE A 118 -21.74 3.23 -1.89
N PRO A 119 -21.04 3.28 -0.73
CA PRO A 119 -21.25 4.36 0.25
C PRO A 119 -20.96 5.76 -0.30
N VAL A 120 -20.00 5.86 -1.22
CA VAL A 120 -19.66 7.13 -1.88
C VAL A 120 -20.78 7.56 -2.84
N TYR A 121 -21.37 6.62 -3.59
CA TYR A 121 -22.53 6.87 -4.45
C TYR A 121 -23.76 7.30 -3.63
N MET A 122 -24.03 6.62 -2.51
CA MET A 122 -25.13 6.96 -1.60
C MET A 122 -25.03 8.39 -1.08
N ALA A 123 -23.81 8.86 -0.78
CA ALA A 123 -23.58 10.22 -0.34
C ALA A 123 -23.95 11.28 -1.38
N GLY A 124 -23.86 10.95 -2.67
CA GLY A 124 -24.28 11.83 -3.77
C GLY A 124 -25.79 11.88 -4.00
N THR A 125 -26.57 10.97 -3.42
CA THR A 125 -28.00 10.83 -3.70
C THR A 125 -28.85 11.48 -2.59
N LYS A 126 -29.80 12.36 -2.95
CA LYS A 126 -30.69 13.05 -1.97
C LYS A 126 -31.54 12.09 -1.11
N ARG A 127 -31.87 10.90 -1.62
CA ARG A 127 -32.75 9.91 -0.96
C ARG A 127 -32.08 9.15 0.20
N PHE A 128 -30.77 8.91 0.14
CA PHE A 128 -30.03 8.07 1.10
C PHE A 128 -28.83 8.80 1.73
N SER A 129 -28.90 10.12 1.81
CA SER A 129 -27.78 10.96 2.27
C SER A 129 -27.57 10.97 3.79
N ASN A 130 -28.33 10.17 4.56
CA ASN A 130 -28.20 10.17 6.02
C ASN A 130 -26.83 9.60 6.46
N ARG A 131 -26.10 10.37 7.26
CA ARG A 131 -24.75 10.04 7.76
C ARG A 131 -24.70 8.69 8.45
N LEU A 132 -25.73 8.36 9.23
CA LEU A 132 -25.80 7.09 9.94
C LEU A 132 -25.89 5.92 8.95
N THR A 133 -26.76 6.03 7.94
CA THR A 133 -26.97 4.96 6.95
C THR A 133 -25.71 4.67 6.14
N ILE A 134 -25.00 5.71 5.69
CA ILE A 134 -23.75 5.56 4.94
C ILE A 134 -22.67 4.90 5.81
N ASN A 135 -22.55 5.30 7.08
CA ASN A 135 -21.58 4.69 7.99
C ASN A 135 -21.90 3.23 8.28
N ILE A 136 -23.18 2.89 8.48
CA ILE A 136 -23.61 1.50 8.70
C ILE A 136 -23.26 0.65 7.48
N VAL A 137 -23.63 1.09 6.27
CA VAL A 137 -23.32 0.35 5.04
C VAL A 137 -21.81 0.19 4.86
N HIS A 138 -21.03 1.25 5.06
CA HIS A 138 -19.56 1.21 5.03
C HIS A 138 -18.99 0.14 5.98
N HIS A 139 -19.40 0.14 7.24
CA HIS A 139 -18.89 -0.81 8.24
C HIS A 139 -19.36 -2.24 7.97
N ILE A 140 -20.60 -2.44 7.51
CA ILE A 140 -21.10 -3.76 7.11
C ILE A 140 -20.26 -4.32 5.97
N LEU A 141 -20.05 -3.56 4.89
CA LEU A 141 -19.25 -4.00 3.75
C LEU A 141 -17.81 -4.33 4.17
N GLN A 142 -17.21 -3.51 5.05
CA GLN A 142 -15.87 -3.72 5.58
C GLN A 142 -15.78 -4.98 6.46
N SER A 143 -16.75 -5.21 7.35
CA SER A 143 -16.81 -6.39 8.20
C SER A 143 -17.07 -7.67 7.41
N LEU A 144 -17.90 -7.62 6.36
CA LEU A 144 -18.15 -8.77 5.49
C LEU A 144 -16.88 -9.22 4.76
N LEU A 145 -16.10 -8.30 4.18
CA LEU A 145 -14.82 -8.65 3.54
C LEU A 145 -13.90 -9.40 4.51
N PHE A 146 -13.76 -8.89 5.74
CA PHE A 146 -12.87 -9.46 6.74
C PHE A 146 -13.37 -10.83 7.22
N PHE A 147 -14.66 -10.92 7.55
CA PHE A 147 -15.29 -12.15 8.01
C PHE A 147 -15.16 -13.25 6.96
N PHE A 148 -15.54 -12.98 5.70
CA PHE A 148 -15.43 -13.98 4.63
C PHE A 148 -13.98 -14.36 4.34
N THR A 149 -13.03 -13.41 4.42
CA THR A 149 -11.61 -13.72 4.26
C THR A 149 -11.14 -14.72 5.32
N ILE A 150 -11.49 -14.50 6.60
CA ILE A 150 -11.12 -15.42 7.68
C ILE A 150 -11.79 -16.77 7.50
N VAL A 151 -13.10 -16.80 7.26
CA VAL A 151 -13.85 -18.05 7.09
C VAL A 151 -13.30 -18.86 5.92
N PHE A 152 -12.97 -18.21 4.81
CA PHE A 152 -12.42 -18.89 3.64
C PHE A 152 -11.03 -19.48 3.91
N ILE A 153 -10.18 -18.75 4.63
CA ILE A 153 -8.84 -19.24 5.02
C ILE A 153 -8.97 -20.46 5.92
N VAL A 154 -9.86 -20.42 6.93
CA VAL A 154 -10.06 -21.54 7.86
C VAL A 154 -10.67 -22.75 7.16
N TRP A 155 -11.57 -22.55 6.21
CA TRP A 155 -12.24 -23.64 5.50
C TRP A 155 -11.35 -24.35 4.47
N ARG A 156 -10.39 -23.63 3.85
CA ARG A 156 -9.67 -24.15 2.69
C ARG A 156 -8.40 -24.95 3.02
N ASP A 157 -8.00 -25.05 4.29
CA ASP A 157 -6.81 -25.80 4.77
C ASP A 157 -5.54 -25.51 3.95
N TRP A 158 -5.29 -24.24 3.63
CA TRP A 158 -4.11 -23.85 2.86
C TRP A 158 -2.81 -23.95 3.65
N ASN A 159 -1.70 -24.13 2.92
CA ASN A 159 -0.35 -23.93 3.46
C ASN A 159 -0.22 -22.54 4.12
N LEU A 160 0.60 -22.46 5.16
CA LEU A 160 0.76 -21.23 5.96
C LEU A 160 1.09 -19.99 5.12
N ILE A 161 1.96 -20.12 4.11
CA ILE A 161 2.36 -19.02 3.22
C ILE A 161 1.14 -18.44 2.49
N HIS A 162 0.31 -19.32 1.94
CA HIS A 162 -0.91 -18.97 1.20
C HIS A 162 -1.96 -18.34 2.10
N ALA A 163 -2.22 -18.95 3.27
CA ALA A 163 -3.15 -18.42 4.26
C ALA A 163 -2.76 -17.02 4.76
N VAL A 164 -1.49 -16.82 5.11
CA VAL A 164 -0.97 -15.52 5.57
C VAL A 164 -1.05 -14.48 4.46
N SER A 165 -0.74 -14.85 3.21
CA SER A 165 -0.83 -13.93 2.08
C SER A 165 -2.25 -13.42 1.82
N ALA A 166 -3.26 -14.30 1.83
CA ALA A 166 -4.68 -13.93 1.67
C ALA A 166 -5.22 -13.11 2.84
N PHE A 167 -4.72 -13.37 4.04
CA PHE A 167 -5.07 -12.57 5.21
C PHE A 167 -4.52 -11.15 5.11
N ILE A 168 -3.23 -11.00 4.76
CA ILE A 168 -2.58 -9.69 4.63
C ILE A 168 -3.22 -8.89 3.49
N GLU A 169 -3.47 -9.50 2.33
CA GLU A 169 -4.17 -8.83 1.22
C GLU A 169 -5.57 -8.35 1.64
N GLY A 170 -6.33 -9.21 2.32
CA GLY A 170 -7.64 -8.83 2.88
C GLY A 170 -7.57 -7.66 3.86
N LEU A 171 -6.55 -7.60 4.72
CA LEU A 171 -6.32 -6.47 5.63
C LEU A 171 -5.95 -5.18 4.89
N VAL A 172 -5.08 -5.27 3.89
CA VAL A 172 -4.69 -4.12 3.05
C VAL A 172 -5.91 -3.54 2.35
N LEU A 173 -6.73 -4.39 1.71
CA LEU A 173 -7.94 -3.96 1.02
C LEU A 173 -8.98 -3.38 1.99
N LEU A 174 -9.15 -3.97 3.17
CA LEU A 174 -10.00 -3.44 4.23
C LEU A 174 -9.59 -2.01 4.63
N MET A 175 -8.30 -1.77 4.83
CA MET A 175 -7.78 -0.45 5.16
C MET A 175 -7.95 0.54 3.99
N LYS A 176 -7.72 0.06 2.75
CA LYS A 176 -7.90 0.88 1.55
C LYS A 176 -9.35 1.33 1.38
N MET A 177 -10.32 0.42 1.52
CA MET A 177 -11.75 0.74 1.49
C MET A 177 -12.11 1.79 2.53
N HIS A 178 -11.67 1.59 3.78
CA HIS A 178 -11.89 2.53 4.88
C HIS A 178 -11.38 3.93 4.55
N SER A 179 -10.12 4.01 4.11
CA SER A 179 -9.49 5.30 3.83
C SER A 179 -10.15 6.03 2.65
N TYR A 180 -10.50 5.31 1.59
CA TYR A 180 -11.14 5.87 0.41
C TYR A 180 -12.50 6.50 0.74
N ILE A 181 -13.38 5.73 1.38
CA ILE A 181 -14.74 6.18 1.72
C ILE A 181 -14.68 7.37 2.67
N ARG A 182 -13.87 7.29 3.73
CA ARG A 182 -13.74 8.38 4.71
C ARG A 182 -13.25 9.66 4.06
N THR A 183 -12.23 9.58 3.21
CA THR A 183 -11.67 10.74 2.53
C THR A 183 -12.65 11.34 1.52
N MET A 184 -13.36 10.53 0.74
CA MET A 184 -14.37 11.02 -0.20
C MET A 184 -15.55 11.68 0.49
N LEU A 185 -16.04 11.10 1.59
CA LEU A 185 -17.09 11.70 2.40
C LEU A 185 -16.63 13.00 3.06
N GLU A 186 -15.37 13.09 3.50
CA GLU A 186 -14.81 14.32 4.06
C GLU A 186 -14.71 15.43 3.01
N ILE A 187 -14.19 15.14 1.81
CA ILE A 187 -14.08 16.11 0.71
C ILE A 187 -15.45 16.61 0.28
N SER A 188 -16.41 15.69 0.07
CA SER A 188 -17.77 16.03 -0.33
C SER A 188 -18.43 16.98 0.67
N ARG A 189 -18.24 16.75 1.98
CA ARG A 189 -18.75 17.62 3.04
C ARG A 189 -18.04 18.96 3.09
N ALA A 190 -16.70 18.96 3.01
CA ALA A 190 -15.92 20.19 3.08
C ALA A 190 -16.23 21.14 1.91
N GLN A 191 -16.50 20.58 0.73
CA GLN A 191 -16.77 21.34 -0.49
C GLN A 191 -18.28 21.50 -0.80
N ASN A 192 -19.17 20.89 0.00
CA ASN A 192 -20.60 20.76 -0.29
C ASN A 192 -20.89 20.33 -1.74
N LYS A 193 -20.05 19.44 -2.29
CA LYS A 193 -20.13 18.96 -3.67
C LYS A 193 -20.40 17.46 -3.67
N ILE A 194 -21.16 17.02 -4.67
CA ILE A 194 -21.36 15.59 -4.94
C ILE A 194 -19.97 14.94 -5.15
N PRO A 195 -19.66 13.82 -4.47
CA PRO A 195 -18.38 13.16 -4.65
C PRO A 195 -18.20 12.74 -6.12
N SER A 196 -17.00 12.94 -6.66
CA SER A 196 -16.65 12.44 -7.99
C SER A 196 -16.38 10.94 -7.90
N LEU A 197 -17.28 10.13 -8.47
CA LEU A 197 -17.07 8.69 -8.59
C LEU A 197 -16.36 8.40 -9.91
N ASP A 198 -15.04 8.27 -9.84
CA ASP A 198 -14.28 7.69 -10.94
C ASP A 198 -13.73 6.33 -10.51
N VAL A 199 -14.12 5.28 -11.25
CA VAL A 199 -13.63 3.92 -11.04
C VAL A 199 -12.13 3.88 -11.29
N LYS A 200 -11.63 4.67 -12.25
CA LYS A 200 -10.21 4.72 -12.61
C LYS A 200 -9.35 5.23 -11.45
N ASP A 201 -9.79 6.27 -10.76
CA ASP A 201 -9.08 6.82 -9.60
C ASP A 201 -9.00 5.80 -8.47
N PHE A 202 -10.08 5.05 -8.23
CA PHE A 202 -10.10 3.98 -7.24
C PHE A 202 -9.21 2.80 -7.66
N THR A 203 -9.26 2.36 -8.91
CA THR A 203 -8.38 1.31 -9.45
C THR A 203 -6.91 1.70 -9.31
N MET A 204 -6.57 2.94 -9.64
CA MET A 204 -5.20 3.46 -9.46
C MET A 204 -4.80 3.44 -8.00
N TYR A 205 -5.70 3.83 -7.10
CA TYR A 205 -5.44 3.78 -5.66
C TYR A 205 -5.23 2.35 -5.14
N LEU A 206 -5.95 1.35 -5.65
CA LEU A 206 -5.72 -0.05 -5.28
C LEU A 206 -4.29 -0.51 -5.60
N LEU A 207 -3.69 -0.01 -6.69
CA LEU A 207 -2.33 -0.37 -7.09
C LEU A 207 -1.23 0.47 -6.44
N ILE A 208 -1.55 1.66 -5.93
CA ILE A 208 -0.56 2.53 -5.26
C ILE A 208 -0.16 1.92 -3.91
N PRO A 209 1.15 1.88 -3.55
CA PRO A 209 1.64 1.33 -2.28
C PRO A 209 1.39 2.29 -1.10
N SER A 210 0.14 2.69 -0.89
CA SER A 210 -0.30 3.47 0.26
C SER A 210 -1.67 2.97 0.76
N LEU A 211 -1.86 3.05 2.08
CA LEU A 211 -3.15 2.73 2.73
C LEU A 211 -4.03 3.97 2.93
N VAL A 212 -3.49 5.16 2.63
CA VAL A 212 -4.18 6.44 2.80
C VAL A 212 -4.52 7.01 1.44
N TYR A 213 -5.81 7.16 1.17
CA TYR A 213 -6.30 7.76 -0.05
C TYR A 213 -6.07 9.27 -0.07
N GLU A 214 -5.59 9.77 -1.19
CA GLU A 214 -5.49 11.20 -1.49
C GLU A 214 -5.93 11.40 -2.96
N PRO A 215 -6.75 12.41 -3.29
CA PRO A 215 -7.23 12.61 -4.66
C PRO A 215 -6.09 12.82 -5.67
N ASN A 216 -5.03 13.51 -5.25
CA ASN A 216 -3.88 13.82 -6.09
C ASN A 216 -2.60 13.34 -5.43
N PHE A 217 -2.18 12.12 -5.77
CA PHE A 217 -0.88 11.62 -5.36
C PHE A 217 0.25 12.36 -6.10
N PRO A 218 1.35 12.68 -5.42
CA PRO A 218 2.50 13.25 -6.10
C PRO A 218 3.11 12.20 -7.04
N ARG A 219 3.47 12.62 -8.25
CA ARG A 219 3.98 11.74 -9.31
C ARG A 219 5.41 12.14 -9.68
N THR A 220 6.14 11.17 -10.21
CA THR A 220 7.47 11.37 -10.81
C THR A 220 7.31 11.71 -12.29
N ASP A 221 8.19 12.56 -12.84
CA ASP A 221 8.10 13.02 -14.23
C ASP A 221 8.37 11.92 -15.27
N ARG A 222 9.19 10.92 -14.91
CA ARG A 222 9.57 9.81 -15.80
C ARG A 222 9.76 8.50 -15.03
N ILE A 223 9.56 7.39 -15.73
CA ILE A 223 9.84 6.04 -15.22
C ILE A 223 11.33 5.73 -15.47
N ARG A 224 12.09 5.43 -14.41
CA ARG A 224 13.50 5.05 -14.49
C ARG A 224 13.62 3.53 -14.54
N TRP A 225 13.72 2.94 -15.75
CA TRP A 225 13.74 1.48 -15.91
C TRP A 225 14.96 0.80 -15.28
N GLU A 226 16.13 1.44 -15.32
CA GLU A 226 17.34 0.94 -14.66
C GLU A 226 17.14 0.79 -13.15
N TYR A 227 16.50 1.78 -12.53
CA TYR A 227 16.15 1.74 -11.11
C TYR A 227 15.21 0.58 -10.80
N ILE A 228 14.20 0.33 -11.65
CA ILE A 228 13.28 -0.80 -11.48
C ILE A 228 14.04 -2.12 -11.61
N ALA A 229 14.88 -2.26 -12.63
CA ALA A 229 15.68 -3.47 -12.85
C ALA A 229 16.60 -3.76 -11.65
N GLU A 230 17.27 -2.75 -11.10
CA GLU A 230 18.08 -2.87 -9.89
C GLU A 230 17.25 -3.38 -8.70
N LYS A 231 16.07 -2.79 -8.46
CA LYS A 231 15.22 -3.22 -7.33
C LYS A 231 14.61 -4.61 -7.54
N VAL A 232 14.27 -4.98 -8.77
CA VAL A 232 13.80 -6.34 -9.11
C VAL A 232 14.93 -7.36 -8.89
N PHE A 233 16.15 -7.06 -9.33
CA PHE A 233 17.31 -7.90 -9.09
C PHE A 233 17.57 -8.05 -7.58
N ALA A 234 17.56 -6.95 -6.82
CA ALA A 234 17.73 -6.97 -5.38
C ALA A 234 16.64 -7.78 -4.67
N LEU A 235 15.39 -7.70 -5.13
CA LEU A 235 14.29 -8.51 -4.61
C LEU A 235 14.50 -10.01 -4.85
N ILE A 236 14.87 -10.39 -6.09
CA ILE A 236 15.16 -11.79 -6.44
C ILE A 236 16.31 -12.32 -5.56
N MET A 237 17.40 -11.56 -5.46
CA MET A 237 18.55 -11.94 -4.62
C MET A 237 18.17 -12.09 -3.15
N GLY A 238 17.35 -11.18 -2.60
CA GLY A 238 16.86 -11.27 -1.22
C GLY A 238 15.99 -12.49 -0.97
N ILE A 239 15.07 -12.81 -1.88
CA ILE A 239 14.22 -14.00 -1.80
C ILE A 239 15.07 -15.28 -1.92
N SER A 240 16.00 -15.33 -2.87
CA SER A 240 16.91 -16.46 -3.04
C SER A 240 17.81 -16.68 -1.82
N MET A 241 18.31 -15.59 -1.22
CA MET A 241 19.10 -15.67 0.01
C MET A 241 18.28 -16.24 1.17
N LEU A 242 17.05 -15.76 1.38
CA LEU A 242 16.15 -16.29 2.39
C LEU A 242 15.87 -17.78 2.15
N TYR A 243 15.62 -18.18 0.91
CA TYR A 243 15.40 -19.57 0.53
C TYR A 243 16.59 -20.47 0.89
N ILE A 244 17.80 -20.05 0.52
CA ILE A 244 19.03 -20.79 0.82
C ILE A 244 19.22 -20.92 2.33
N ILE A 245 19.00 -19.85 3.10
CA ILE A 245 19.10 -19.90 4.56
C ILE A 245 18.11 -20.92 5.14
N ILE A 246 16.85 -20.90 4.70
CA ILE A 246 15.84 -21.85 5.19
C ILE A 246 16.25 -23.29 4.89
N THR A 247 16.64 -23.58 3.64
CA THR A 247 16.94 -24.94 3.18
C THR A 247 18.27 -25.49 3.70
N THR A 248 19.30 -24.66 3.85
CA THR A 248 20.64 -25.10 4.26
C THR A 248 20.90 -24.98 5.76
N GLN A 249 20.27 -24.01 6.43
CA GLN A 249 20.54 -23.72 7.84
C GLN A 249 19.39 -24.08 8.77
N VAL A 250 18.13 -23.86 8.35
CA VAL A 250 16.98 -24.03 9.24
C VAL A 250 16.47 -25.47 9.19
N MET A 251 16.15 -25.98 8.00
CA MET A 251 15.50 -27.29 7.83
C MET A 251 16.32 -28.46 8.41
N PRO A 252 17.65 -28.59 8.13
CA PRO A 252 18.44 -29.68 8.72
C PRO A 252 18.46 -29.64 10.25
N ARG A 253 18.54 -28.43 10.85
CA ARG A 253 18.53 -28.27 12.31
C ARG A 253 17.19 -28.66 12.94
N LEU A 254 16.08 -28.49 12.22
CA LEU A 254 14.74 -28.90 12.67
C LEU A 254 14.54 -30.43 12.58
N GLU A 255 15.13 -31.05 11.56
CA GLU A 255 15.12 -32.50 11.39
C GLU A 255 15.97 -33.18 12.48
N ASP A 256 17.17 -32.64 12.75
CA ASP A 256 18.07 -33.12 13.79
C ASP A 256 17.48 -32.98 15.20
N SER A 257 16.63 -31.97 15.45
CA SER A 257 15.95 -31.78 16.73
C SER A 257 14.75 -32.71 16.96
N GLY A 258 14.49 -33.68 16.06
CA GLY A 258 13.45 -34.69 16.21
C GLY A 258 12.02 -34.15 16.12
N THR A 259 11.85 -32.94 15.59
CA THR A 259 10.56 -32.24 15.49
C THR A 259 9.79 -32.64 14.22
N LEU A 260 10.45 -33.31 13.28
CA LEU A 260 9.90 -33.90 12.07
C LEU A 260 10.26 -35.40 12.05
N ARG A 261 9.43 -36.25 12.65
CA ARG A 261 9.39 -37.70 12.41
C ARG A 261 8.05 -38.06 11.79
#